data_AF-A0A1M3PIS4-F1
#
_entry.id   AF-A0A1M3PIS4-F1
#
_cell.length_a   1.000
_cell.length_b   1.000
_cell.length_c   1.000
_cell.angle_alpha   90.00
_cell.angle_beta   90.00
_cell.angle_gamma   90.00
#
_symmetry.space_group_name_H-M   'P 1'
#
loop_
_entity.id
_entity.type
_entity.pdbx_description
1 polymer ?
#
loop_
_entity_poly.entity_id
_entity_poly.type
_entity_poly.pdbx_seq_one_letter_code
_entity_poly.pdbx_strand_id
1 'polypeptide(L)' 'MTAKQIAIEEPEIDPVDAALALYHGDARATIAAALEMLQFVRGQLALTEAAMSQGFGRGFRPAYEPE' A
#
# COMPACT_ATOMS: atom_id res chain seq x y z
N MET A 1 -8.77 11.84 22.77
CA MET A 1 -8.46 12.45 21.47
C MET A 1 -9.03 11.54 20.40
N THR A 2 -10.24 11.81 19.91
CA THR A 2 -10.94 10.94 18.96
C THR A 2 -10.50 11.34 17.55
N ALA A 3 -9.77 10.47 16.85
CA ALA A 3 -9.38 10.71 15.47
C ALA A 3 -10.64 10.76 14.60
N LYS A 4 -10.89 11.91 13.97
CA LYS A 4 -12.01 12.12 13.07
C LYS A 4 -11.67 11.44 11.74
N GLN A 5 -12.46 10.43 11.35
CA GLN A 5 -12.35 9.82 10.03
C GLN A 5 -12.59 10.90 8.97
N ILE A 6 -11.59 11.15 8.13
CA ILE A 6 -11.74 12.01 6.96
C ILE A 6 -12.30 11.10 5.88
N ALA A 7 -13.60 11.24 5.60
CA ALA A 7 -14.22 10.57 4.44
C ALA A 7 -13.68 11.27 3.19
N ILE A 8 -12.73 10.62 2.53
CA ILE A 8 -12.25 11.03 1.21
C ILE A 8 -13.31 10.48 0.25
N GLU A 9 -14.15 11.35 -0.31
CA GLU A 9 -15.01 10.97 -1.44
C GLU A 9 -14.09 10.68 -2.62
N GLU A 10 -13.77 9.41 -2.82
CA GLU A 10 -13.05 8.96 -4.00
C GLU A 10 -14.02 9.04 -5.19
N PRO A 11 -13.64 9.70 -6.30
CA PRO A 11 -14.42 9.62 -7.51
C PRO A 11 -14.55 8.14 -7.91
N GLU A 12 -15.76 7.72 -8.28
CA GLU A 12 -16.11 6.36 -8.69
C GLU A 12 -15.49 6.01 -10.06
N ILE A 13 -14.17 6.15 -10.16
CA ILE A 13 -13.36 5.82 -11.31
C ILE A 13 -12.76 4.45 -11.02
N ASP A 14 -12.85 3.52 -11.97
CA ASP A 14 -12.20 2.22 -11.85
C ASP A 14 -10.70 2.45 -11.55
N PRO A 15 -10.17 1.91 -10.43
CA PRO A 15 -8.77 2.05 -10.08
C PRO A 15 -7.83 1.58 -11.20
N VAL A 16 -8.24 0.64 -12.04
CA VAL A 16 -7.47 0.20 -13.21
C VAL A 16 -7.41 1.30 -14.27
N ASP A 17 -8.54 1.92 -14.58
CA ASP A 17 -8.61 3.02 -15.56
C ASP A 17 -7.84 4.25 -15.06
N ALA A 18 -7.94 4.56 -13.76
CA ALA A 18 -7.15 5.61 -13.14
C ALA A 18 -5.64 5.32 -13.25
N ALA A 19 -5.22 4.08 -12.97
CA ALA A 19 -3.81 3.68 -13.08
C ALA A 19 -3.31 3.68 -14.54
N LEU A 20 -4.14 3.27 -15.51
CA LEU A 20 -3.81 3.32 -16.92
C LEU A 20 -3.69 4.77 -17.42
N ALA A 21 -4.58 5.66 -16.97
CA ALA A 21 -4.55 7.07 -17.37
C ALA A 21 -3.22 7.78 -16.99
N LEU A 22 -2.62 7.41 -15.85
CA LEU A 22 -1.30 7.93 -15.42
C LEU A 22 -0.17 7.58 -16.40
N TYR A 23 -0.30 6.49 -17.14
CA TYR A 23 0.67 6.02 -18.12
C TYR A 23 0.15 6.12 -19.55
N HIS A 24 -0.79 7.04 -19.81
CA HIS A 24 -1.35 7.29 -21.15
C HIS A 24 -1.97 6.03 -21.80
N GLY A 25 -2.49 5.11 -20.99
CA GLY A 25 -3.06 3.83 -21.44
C GLY A 25 -2.03 2.73 -21.73
N ASP A 26 -0.74 2.95 -21.48
CA ASP A 26 0.28 1.90 -21.63
C ASP A 26 0.23 0.90 -20.46
N ALA A 27 -0.47 -0.20 -20.69
CA ALA A 27 -0.62 -1.27 -19.71
C ALA A 27 0.72 -1.89 -19.27
N ARG A 28 1.74 -1.94 -20.15
CA ARG A 28 3.05 -2.50 -19.76
C ARG A 28 3.77 -1.55 -18.80
N ALA A 29 3.74 -0.25 -19.09
CA ALA A 29 4.31 0.75 -18.20
C ALA A 29 3.59 0.79 -16.85
N THR A 30 2.25 0.73 -16.84
CA THR A 30 1.46 0.65 -15.61
C THR A 30 1.81 -0.58 -14.77
N ILE A 31 1.88 -1.77 -15.38
CA ILE A 31 2.23 -3.01 -14.67
C ILE A 31 3.67 -2.94 -14.14
N ALA A 32 4.62 -2.44 -14.92
CA ALA A 32 6.00 -2.30 -14.48
C ALA A 32 6.10 -1.41 -13.23
N ALA A 33 5.43 -0.26 -13.24
CA ALA A 33 5.38 0.64 -12.09
C ALA A 33 4.68 0.03 -10.88
N ALA A 34 3.59 -0.72 -11.08
CA ALA A 34 2.91 -1.41 -9.99
C ALA A 34 3.80 -2.48 -9.33
N LEU A 35 4.59 -3.22 -10.12
CA LEU A 35 5.53 -4.20 -9.59
C LEU A 35 6.69 -3.55 -8.83
N GLU A 36 7.19 -2.41 -9.29
CA GLU A 36 8.20 -1.62 -8.58
C GLU A 36 7.66 -1.12 -7.23
N MET A 37 6.45 -0.55 -7.23
CA MET A 37 5.78 -0.10 -6.01
C MET A 37 5.54 -1.25 -5.03
N LEU A 38 5.13 -2.42 -5.51
CA LEU A 38 4.94 -3.61 -4.69
C LEU A 38 6.25 -4.05 -4.03
N GLN A 39 7.36 -4.03 -4.77
CA GLN A 39 8.67 -4.35 -4.21
C GLN A 39 9.08 -3.33 -3.14
N PHE A 40 8.85 -2.04 -3.39
CA PHE A 40 9.10 -0.98 -2.40
C PHE A 40 8.29 -1.18 -1.12
N VAL A 41 6.98 -1.41 -1.21
CA VAL A 41 6.09 -1.62 -0.06
C VAL A 41 6.50 -2.86 0.74
N ARG A 42 6.87 -3.96 0.07
CA ARG A 42 7.44 -5.15 0.75
C ARG A 42 8.72 -4.83 1.51
N GLY A 43 9.59 -4.00 0.93
CA GLY A 43 10.79 -3.50 1.60
C GLY A 43 10.48 -2.67 2.85
N GLN A 44 9.51 -1.77 2.77
CA GLN A 44 9.05 -0.97 3.92
C GLN A 44 8.43 -1.84 5.02
N LEU A 45 7.66 -2.86 4.64
CA LEU A 45 7.09 -3.80 5.60
C LEU A 45 8.20 -4.59 6.33
N ALA A 46 9.16 -5.16 5.59
CA ALA A 46 10.28 -5.88 6.20
C ALA A 46 11.13 -4.98 7.11
N LEU A 47 11.39 -3.74 6.71
CA LEU A 47 12.08 -2.75 7.52
C LEU A 47 11.31 -2.45 8.81
N THR A 48 9.99 -2.27 8.70
CA THR A 48 9.11 -2.01 9.84
C THR A 48 9.06 -3.21 10.79
N GLU A 49 8.92 -4.43 10.27
CA GLU A 49 8.98 -5.66 11.06
C GLU A 49 10.31 -5.78 11.80
N ALA A 50 11.43 -5.54 11.11
CA ALA A 50 12.76 -5.59 11.71
C ALA A 50 12.92 -4.54 12.82
N ALA A 51 12.51 -3.29 12.57
CA ALA A 51 12.55 -2.20 13.54
C ALA A 51 11.63 -2.46 14.74
N MET A 52 10.49 -3.11 14.53
CA MET A 52 9.56 -3.49 15.59
C MET A 52 9.99 -4.76 16.35
N SER A 53 10.86 -5.61 15.79
CA SER A 53 11.13 -6.94 16.37
C SER A 53 12.20 -7.01 17.47
N GLN A 54 12.75 -5.90 17.97
CA GLN A 54 13.54 -5.88 19.22
C GLN A 54 13.24 -4.65 20.13
N GLY A 55 12.15 -3.91 19.84
CA GLY A 55 11.69 -2.74 20.62
C GLY A 55 10.15 -2.64 20.65
N PHE A 56 9.60 -1.54 21.20
CA PHE A 56 8.19 -1.06 21.35
C PHE A 56 6.98 -2.04 21.31
N GLY A 57 6.92 -3.05 20.43
CA GLY A 57 5.83 -4.01 20.26
C GLY A 57 5.93 -5.33 21.06
N ARG A 58 7.01 -5.55 21.83
CA ARG A 58 7.20 -6.77 22.66
C ARG A 58 6.96 -8.11 21.92
N GLY A 59 7.29 -8.19 20.63
CA GLY A 59 7.09 -9.41 19.83
C GLY A 59 5.72 -9.52 19.15
N PHE A 60 4.91 -8.46 19.13
CA PHE A 60 3.75 -8.38 18.25
C PHE A 60 4.20 -8.47 16.78
N ARG A 61 3.59 -9.39 16.02
CA ARG A 61 3.83 -9.60 14.59
C ARG A 61 2.51 -9.37 13.86
N PRO A 62 2.42 -8.38 12.94
CA PRO A 62 1.20 -8.17 12.18
C PRO A 62 0.92 -9.40 11.31
N ALA A 63 -0.32 -9.90 11.36
CA ALA A 63 -0.82 -10.96 10.49
C ALA A 63 -1.92 -10.37 9.62
N TYR A 64 -1.97 -10.79 8.36
CA TYR A 64 -3.07 -10.46 7.47
C TYR A 64 -4.24 -11.38 7.80
N GLU A 65 -5.35 -10.81 8.28
CA GLU A 65 -6.61 -11.52 8.51
C GLU A 65 -7.52 -11.25 7.30
N PRO A 66 -7.76 -12.22 6.41
CA PRO A 66 -8.75 -12.08 5.35
C PRO A 66 -10.15 -12.38 5.91
N GLU A 67 -11.06 -11.42 5.77
CA GLU A 67 -12.53 -11.62 5.91
C GLU A 67 -13.09 -12.31 4.65
#